data_AF-A0A0N1NTN8-F1
#
_entry.id   AF-A0A0N1NTN8-F1
#
_cell.length_a   1.000
_cell.length_b   1.000
_cell.length_c   1.000
_cell.angle_alpha   90.00
_cell.angle_beta   90.00
_cell.angle_gamma   90.00
#
_symmetry.space_group_name_H-M   'P 1'
#
loop_
_entity.id
_entity.type
_entity.pdbx_description
1 polymer ?
#
loop_
_entity_poly.entity_id
_entity_poly.type
_entity_poly.pdbx_seq_one_letter_code
_entity_poly.pdbx_strand_id
1 'polypeptide(L)' 'MRAAVMDTFAGPTQVSVQCQQHAESVSAEGYTNDVWSRLADGSWLTNIYIKGPAWLPGVPAC' A
#
# COMPACT_ATOMS: atom_id res chain seq x y z
N MET A 1 -6.43 -0.89 18.33
CA MET A 1 -6.83 -1.91 17.33
C MET A 1 -5.61 -2.19 16.46
N ARG A 2 -5.08 -3.43 16.46
CA ARG A 2 -3.91 -3.79 15.65
C ARG A 2 -4.44 -4.32 14.31
N ALA A 3 -3.96 -3.77 13.19
CA ALA A 3 -4.23 -4.34 11.88
C ALA A 3 -3.69 -5.78 11.83
N ALA A 4 -4.50 -6.73 11.36
CA ALA A 4 -4.03 -8.08 11.11
C ALA A 4 -3.22 -8.07 9.80
N VAL A 5 -2.03 -8.66 9.81
CA VAL A 5 -1.27 -8.90 8.58
C VAL A 5 -2.06 -9.90 7.76
N MET A 6 -2.59 -9.45 6.62
CA MET A 6 -3.37 -10.29 5.72
C MET A 6 -2.49 -11.23 4.89
N ASP A 7 -1.31 -10.76 4.47
CA ASP A 7 -0.36 -11.56 3.70
C ASP A 7 1.06 -10.98 3.83
N THR A 8 2.07 -11.82 3.58
CA THR A 8 3.48 -11.41 3.53
C THR A 8 4.06 -11.73 2.16
N PHE A 9 4.33 -10.70 1.37
CA PHE A 9 4.98 -10.84 0.09
C PHE A 9 6.49 -11.09 0.27
N ALA A 10 6.99 -12.24 -0.20
CA ALA A 10 8.42 -12.40 -0.43
C ALA A 10 8.83 -11.43 -1.55
N GLY A 11 9.91 -10.67 -1.38
CA GLY A 11 10.34 -9.72 -2.41
C GLY A 11 10.84 -10.42 -3.68
N PRO A 12 11.04 -9.70 -4.80
CA PRO A 12 10.14 -8.70 -5.36
C PRO A 12 8.90 -9.39 -5.96
N THR A 13 7.72 -9.11 -5.41
CA THR A 13 6.44 -9.59 -5.94
C THR A 13 5.73 -8.48 -6.69
N GLN A 14 5.17 -8.79 -7.86
CA GLN A 14 4.33 -7.85 -8.60
C GLN A 14 2.92 -7.83 -8.00
N VAL A 15 2.49 -6.69 -7.48
CA VAL A 15 1.14 -6.48 -6.96
C VAL A 15 0.28 -5.72 -7.96
N SER A 16 -0.99 -6.09 -8.07
CA SER A 16 -1.96 -5.38 -8.91
C SER A 16 -2.81 -4.46 -8.04
N VAL A 17 -2.61 -3.14 -8.19
CA VAL A 17 -3.34 -2.11 -7.45
C VAL A 17 -4.59 -1.71 -8.22
N GLN A 18 -5.75 -1.76 -7.56
CA GLN A 18 -7.02 -1.32 -8.13
C GLN A 18 -7.30 0.16 -7.89
N CYS A 19 -7.11 0.62 -6.66
CA CYS A 19 -7.34 2.02 -6.28
C CYS A 19 -6.53 2.39 -5.03
N GLN A 20 -6.45 3.68 -4.73
CA GLN A 20 -5.69 4.23 -3.62
C GLN A 20 -6.52 5.16 -2.74
N GLN A 21 -6.24 5.19 -1.45
CA GLN A 21 -6.86 6.16 -0.55
C GLN A 21 -5.90 6.61 0.56
N HIS A 22 -6.21 7.74 1.18
CA HIS A 22 -5.59 8.15 2.43
C HIS A 22 -6.20 7.36 3.59
N ALA A 23 -5.37 6.74 4.43
CA ALA A 23 -5.78 6.04 5.64
C ALA A 23 -4.74 6.23 6.76
N GLU A 24 -4.44 5.19 7.54
CA GLU A 24 -3.50 5.30 8.66
C GLU A 24 -2.09 5.68 8.19
N SER A 25 -1.48 6.70 8.78
CA SER A 25 -0.09 7.05 8.48
C SER A 25 0.87 5.98 9.01
N VAL A 26 1.65 5.37 8.13
CA VAL A 26 2.63 4.34 8.48
C VAL A 26 4.03 4.92 8.30
N SER A 27 4.88 4.72 9.31
CA SER A 27 6.30 5.09 9.28
C SER A 27 7.18 3.85 9.37
N ALA A 28 8.02 3.60 8.37
CA ALA A 28 9.01 2.53 8.39
C ALA A 28 10.27 2.94 7.61
N GLU A 29 11.43 2.46 8.03
CA GLU A 29 12.72 2.68 7.33
C GLU A 29 13.05 4.16 7.04
N GLY A 30 12.54 5.08 7.87
CA GLY A 30 12.73 6.53 7.69
C GLY A 30 11.76 7.20 6.71
N TYR A 31 10.80 6.44 6.16
CA TYR A 31 9.74 6.94 5.28
C TYR A 31 8.40 6.90 5.99
N THR A 32 7.60 7.95 5.82
CA THR A 32 6.23 8.04 6.31
C THR A 32 5.28 8.33 5.16
N ASN A 33 4.20 7.57 5.08
CA ASN A 33 3.14 7.78 4.10
C ASN A 33 1.78 7.32 4.66
N ASP A 34 0.73 8.02 4.30
CA ASP A 34 -0.67 7.73 4.64
C ASP A 34 -1.47 7.15 3.47
N VAL A 35 -0.84 6.93 2.32
CA VAL A 35 -1.48 6.32 1.15
C VAL A 35 -1.47 4.80 1.24
N TRP A 36 -2.64 4.21 1.02
CA TRP A 36 -2.86 2.77 0.97
C TRP A 36 -3.39 2.38 -0.40
N SER A 37 -2.83 1.29 -0.93
CA SER A 37 -3.25 0.67 -2.19
C SER A 37 -4.13 -0.53 -1.92
N ARG A 38 -5.31 -0.57 -2.53
CA ARG A 38 -6.16 -1.76 -2.54
C ARG A 38 -5.71 -2.69 -3.64
N LEU A 39 -5.38 -3.93 -3.28
CA LEU A 39 -4.92 -4.94 -4.21
C LEU A 39 -6.10 -5.69 -4.86
N ALA A 40 -5.80 -6.44 -5.93
CA ALA A 40 -6.80 -7.20 -6.67
C ALA A 40 -7.46 -8.33 -5.87
N ASP A 41 -6.79 -8.84 -4.84
CA ASP A 41 -7.32 -9.80 -3.87
C ASP A 41 -8.23 -9.15 -2.80
N GLY A 42 -8.36 -7.83 -2.82
CA GLY A 42 -9.15 -7.05 -1.87
C GLY A 42 -8.41 -6.67 -0.59
N SER A 43 -7.16 -7.10 -0.42
CA SER A 43 -6.29 -6.68 0.67
C SER A 43 -5.80 -5.24 0.49
N TRP A 44 -5.28 -4.67 1.57
CA TRP A 44 -4.71 -3.33 1.57
C TRP A 44 -3.22 -3.40 1.87
N LEU A 45 -2.44 -2.71 1.05
CA LEU A 45 -1.00 -2.59 1.20
C LEU A 45 -0.63 -1.11 1.32
N THR A 46 0.12 -0.78 2.36
CA THR A 46 0.65 0.58 2.51
C THR A 46 1.69 0.88 1.43
N ASN A 47 1.64 2.09 0.87
CA ASN A 47 2.53 2.49 -0.21
C ASN A 47 4.00 2.65 0.22
N ILE A 48 4.30 2.64 1.53
CA ILE A 48 5.70 2.68 2.00
C ILE A 48 6.54 1.49 1.48
N TYR A 49 5.90 0.37 1.15
CA TYR A 49 6.56 -0.83 0.61
C TYR A 49 6.45 -0.96 -0.92
N ILE A 50 5.81 0.01 -1.59
CA ILE A 50 5.67 0.00 -3.04
C ILE A 50 6.73 0.91 -3.64
N LYS A 51 7.51 0.37 -4.58
CA LYS A 51 8.49 1.17 -5.31
C LYS A 51 7.79 2.21 -6.20
N GLY A 52 8.01 3.49 -5.93
CA GLY A 52 7.44 4.59 -6.69
C GLY A 52 7.18 5.83 -5.84
N PRO A 53 6.40 6.80 -6.36
CA PRO A 53 5.91 7.92 -5.59
C PRO A 53 4.89 7.48 -4.52
N ALA A 54 4.67 8.35 -3.52
CA ALA A 54 3.73 8.11 -2.42
C ALA A 54 2.30 7.81 -2.91
N TRP A 55 1.86 8.47 -3.98
CA TRP A 55 0.63 8.18 -4.72
C TRP A 55 1.00 7.70 -6.13
N LEU A 56 0.49 6.55 -6.55
CA LEU A 56 0.89 5.96 -7.83
C LEU A 56 0.16 6.66 -8.98
N PRO A 57 0.89 7.15 -10.00
CA PRO A 57 0.27 7.80 -11.15
C PRO A 57 -0.55 6.78 -11.94
N GLY A 58 -1.75 7.19 -12.37
CA GLY A 58 -2.65 6.31 -13.14
C GLY A 58 -3.50 5.37 -12.30
N VAL A 59 -3.33 5.35 -10.98
CA VAL A 59 -4.22 4.63 -10.07
C VAL A 59 -5.32 5.58 -9.55
N PRO A 60 -6.61 5.23 -9.72
CA PRO A 60 -7.70 6.06 -9.26
C PRO A 60 -7.82 6.07 -7.73
N ALA A 61 -8.44 7.12 -7.20
CA ALA A 61 -8.83 7.13 -5.79
C ALA A 61 -9.98 6.15 -5.53
N CYS A 62 -9.88 5.38 -4.44
CA CYS A 62 -11.06 4.88 -3.74
C CYS A 62 -11.62 6.03 -2.88
#